data_AF-A0A6P0U5S1-F1
#
_entry.id   AF-A0A6P0U5S1-F1
#
_cell.length_a   1.000
_cell.length_b   1.000
_cell.length_c   1.000
_cell.angle_alpha   90.00
_cell.angle_beta   90.00
_cell.angle_gamma   90.00
#
_symmetry.space_group_name_H-M   'P 1'
#
loop_
_entity.id
_entity.type
_entity.pdbx_description
1 polymer ?
#
loop_
_entity_poly.entity_id
_entity_poly.type
_entity_poly.pdbx_seq_one_letter_code
_entity_poly.pdbx_strand_id
1 'polypeptide(L)'
;REGLLGRTRTIEVTPNKEVPEERFILTGNESGVRTATTTILAQQQLLNNRDVGTLIVDSNSEPVVTTSNGIEIMLEFFAYEQPPYWTKAREKKNARSRLTVPNCQISKIDWSEIKQLFGNNTKSHDKGDSIIEADLSNGKMLKAWVHTKQDGKTIIERMASLSEAKLVRPFRFIEKEEYDPNGELDPKEVRPQYLAHMHIKNWNRKTKYETANTGTKQKRKSARVEFYYETKPSWMDDKVRELLKQT
;
A
#
# COMPACT_ATOMS: atom_id res chain seq x y z
N ARG A 1 47.97 -43.68 41.14
CA ARG A 1 46.90 -42.68 41.42
C ARG A 1 45.85 -42.81 40.32
N GLU A 2 45.07 -43.89 40.35
CA GLU A 2 43.81 -44.02 39.62
C GLU A 2 42.72 -43.64 40.63
N GLY A 3 42.02 -42.52 40.43
CA GLY A 3 41.01 -42.09 41.38
C GLY A 3 40.70 -40.61 41.28
N LEU A 4 39.56 -40.32 40.62
CA LEU A 4 38.60 -39.24 40.90
C LEU A 4 37.72 -38.91 39.68
N LEU A 5 38.08 -39.36 38.47
CA LEU A 5 37.36 -39.00 37.24
C LEU A 5 36.67 -40.16 36.50
N GLY A 6 36.67 -41.40 37.02
CA GLY A 6 36.01 -42.53 36.37
C GLY A 6 36.64 -42.96 35.03
N ARG A 7 36.16 -44.06 34.45
CA ARG A 7 36.66 -44.55 33.15
C ARG A 7 36.15 -43.64 32.03
N THR A 8 37.01 -43.31 31.06
CA THR A 8 36.58 -42.65 29.83
C THR A 8 35.65 -43.58 29.06
N ARG A 9 34.48 -43.07 28.69
CA ARG A 9 33.50 -43.80 27.88
C ARG A 9 33.06 -42.95 26.71
N THR A 10 32.84 -43.62 25.59
CA THR A 10 32.19 -43.05 24.42
C THR A 10 30.82 -43.68 24.30
N ILE A 11 29.79 -42.86 24.18
CA ILE A 11 28.42 -43.32 23.93
C ILE A 11 27.84 -42.57 22.73
N GLU A 12 27.02 -43.28 21.97
CA GLU A 12 26.20 -42.71 20.91
C GLU A 12 24.78 -42.56 21.45
N VAL A 13 24.28 -41.33 21.45
CA VAL A 13 22.93 -40.99 21.90
C VAL A 13 22.14 -40.58 20.67
N THR A 14 21.03 -41.27 20.43
CA THR A 14 20.05 -40.93 19.39
C THR A 14 18.77 -40.48 20.10
N PRO A 15 18.59 -39.16 20.31
CA PRO A 15 17.53 -38.64 21.17
C PRO A 15 16.12 -38.93 20.62
N ASN A 16 15.93 -38.90 19.29
CA ASN A 16 14.72 -39.40 18.63
C ASN A 16 15.04 -40.61 17.74
N LYS A 17 14.44 -41.77 18.04
CA LYS A 17 14.65 -43.01 17.28
C LYS A 17 14.01 -42.98 15.88
N GLU A 18 13.06 -42.09 15.64
CA GLU A 18 12.39 -41.92 14.35
C GLU A 18 13.24 -41.12 13.35
N VAL A 19 14.18 -40.31 13.85
CA VAL A 19 15.12 -39.53 13.04
C VAL A 19 16.54 -40.02 13.34
N PRO A 20 16.96 -41.16 12.74
CA PRO A 20 18.28 -41.73 13.00
C PRO A 20 19.44 -40.85 12.50
N GLU A 21 19.18 -39.72 11.87
CA GLU A 21 20.22 -38.75 11.47
C GLU A 21 20.63 -37.83 12.63
N GLU A 22 19.80 -37.68 13.67
CA GLU A 22 20.11 -36.90 14.87
C GLU A 22 20.88 -37.74 15.89
N ARG A 23 22.20 -37.84 15.72
CA ARG A 23 23.08 -38.59 16.61
C ARG A 23 24.14 -37.72 17.25
N PHE A 24 24.33 -37.90 18.55
CA PHE A 24 25.37 -37.24 19.33
C PHE A 24 26.36 -38.27 19.84
N ILE A 25 27.63 -38.11 19.51
CA ILE A 25 28.72 -38.95 20.04
C ILE A 25 29.35 -38.19 21.21
N LEU A 26 29.17 -38.71 22.41
CA LEU A 26 29.70 -38.11 23.64
C LEU A 26 30.88 -38.94 24.13
N THR A 27 32.05 -38.31 24.27
CA THR A 27 33.25 -38.95 24.81
C THR A 27 33.75 -38.17 26.01
N GLY A 28 33.95 -38.84 27.14
CA GLY A 28 34.45 -38.21 28.35
C GLY A 28 34.42 -39.14 29.56
N ASN A 29 34.62 -38.57 30.74
CA ASN A 29 34.41 -39.29 31.99
C ASN A 29 32.95 -39.71 32.17
N GLU A 30 32.71 -40.85 32.80
CA GLU A 30 31.37 -41.42 33.00
C GLU A 30 30.38 -40.43 33.63
N SER A 31 30.81 -39.64 34.62
CA SER A 31 29.97 -38.60 35.25
C SER A 31 29.63 -37.44 34.30
N GLY A 32 30.60 -36.99 33.50
CA GLY A 32 30.41 -35.92 32.52
C GLY A 32 29.52 -36.36 31.36
N VAL A 33 29.75 -37.57 30.84
CA VAL A 33 28.96 -38.18 29.77
C VAL A 33 27.50 -38.35 30.21
N ARG A 34 27.25 -38.82 31.44
CA ARG A 34 25.89 -38.96 31.98
C ARG A 34 25.16 -37.62 32.08
N THR A 35 25.85 -36.60 32.58
CA THR A 35 25.31 -35.24 32.74
C THR A 35 24.98 -34.63 31.37
N ALA A 36 25.91 -34.73 30.42
CA ALA A 36 25.72 -34.25 29.05
C ALA A 36 24.56 -34.96 28.34
N THR A 37 24.40 -36.27 28.56
CA THR A 37 23.28 -37.04 28.00
C THR A 37 21.93 -36.54 28.53
N THR A 38 21.83 -36.32 29.85
CA THR A 38 20.60 -35.79 30.46
C THR A 38 20.27 -34.38 29.96
N THR A 39 21.29 -33.54 29.74
CA THR A 39 21.10 -32.19 29.19
C THR A 39 20.61 -32.22 27.74
N ILE A 40 21.18 -33.08 26.90
CA ILE A 40 20.78 -33.21 25.48
C ILE A 40 19.34 -33.71 25.36
N LEU A 41 18.96 -34.72 26.16
CA LEU A 41 17.59 -35.23 26.17
C LEU A 41 16.58 -34.18 26.66
N ALA A 42 16.93 -33.40 27.69
CA ALA A 42 16.07 -32.33 28.20
C ALA A 42 15.91 -31.18 27.17
N GLN A 43 16.99 -30.80 26.49
CA GLN A 43 16.96 -29.80 25.42
C GLN A 43 16.10 -30.26 24.25
N GLN A 44 16.22 -31.53 23.84
CA GLN A 44 15.40 -32.05 22.77
C GLN A 44 13.91 -32.13 23.14
N GLN A 45 13.57 -32.50 24.39
CA GLN A 45 12.17 -32.44 24.86
C GLN A 45 11.60 -31.02 24.84
N LEU A 46 12.41 -30.00 25.16
CA LEU A 46 12.02 -28.60 25.05
C LEU A 46 11.85 -28.13 23.60
N LEU A 47 12.58 -28.73 22.64
CA LEU A 47 12.45 -28.42 21.21
C LEU A 47 11.28 -29.16 20.56
N ASN A 48 11.06 -30.44 20.88
CA ASN A 48 9.96 -31.26 20.34
C ASN A 48 8.58 -30.82 20.83
N ASN A 49 8.48 -30.26 22.05
CA ASN A 49 7.22 -29.69 22.57
C ASN A 49 6.99 -28.23 22.14
N ARG A 50 7.89 -27.69 21.31
CA ARG A 50 7.84 -26.33 20.83
C ARG A 50 7.39 -26.37 19.37
N ASP A 51 6.07 -26.36 19.18
CA ASP A 51 5.44 -25.98 17.91
C ASP A 51 5.70 -24.49 17.64
N VAL A 52 6.98 -24.14 17.45
CA VAL A 52 7.44 -22.79 17.13
C VAL A 52 7.88 -22.83 15.68
N GLY A 53 6.89 -22.65 14.81
CA GLY A 53 7.08 -21.71 13.71
C GLY A 53 7.37 -20.32 14.30
N THR A 54 8.56 -20.14 14.90
CA THR A 54 9.08 -18.79 15.16
C THR A 54 9.47 -18.26 13.81
N LEU A 55 8.53 -17.54 13.20
CA LEU A 55 8.77 -16.70 12.05
C LEU A 55 9.76 -15.63 12.56
N ILE A 56 11.06 -15.87 12.37
CA ILE A 56 12.08 -14.84 12.53
C ILE A 56 11.84 -13.89 11.37
N VAL A 57 10.96 -12.92 11.58
CA VAL A 57 10.91 -11.74 10.74
C VAL A 57 12.21 -11.00 11.05
N ASP A 58 13.21 -11.19 10.19
CA ASP A 58 14.40 -10.35 10.17
C ASP A 58 13.91 -8.90 10.11
N SER A 59 14.37 -8.05 11.02
CA SER A 59 14.05 -6.62 11.02
C SER A 59 14.51 -5.91 9.74
N ASN A 60 15.30 -6.57 8.89
CA ASN A 60 15.66 -6.14 7.53
C ASN A 60 14.88 -6.84 6.40
N SER A 61 13.98 -7.76 6.71
CA SER A 61 13.11 -8.45 5.74
C SER A 61 11.75 -7.79 5.55
N GLU A 62 11.60 -6.52 5.93
CA GLU A 62 10.55 -5.74 5.32
C GLU A 62 10.82 -5.76 3.81
N PRO A 63 9.83 -6.15 2.96
CA PRO A 63 9.97 -5.90 1.54
C PRO A 63 10.35 -4.43 1.41
N VAL A 64 11.30 -4.11 0.54
CA VAL A 64 11.63 -2.72 0.23
C VAL A 64 10.37 -2.08 -0.35
N VAL A 65 9.48 -1.62 0.53
CA VAL A 65 8.32 -0.83 0.20
C VAL A 65 8.97 0.45 -0.26
N THR A 66 9.16 0.59 -1.56
CA THR A 66 9.56 1.85 -2.14
C THR A 66 8.57 2.87 -1.62
N THR A 67 9.01 3.74 -0.72
CA THR A 67 8.17 4.78 -0.11
C THR A 67 7.60 5.72 -1.17
N SER A 68 8.25 5.78 -2.33
CA SER A 68 7.81 6.51 -3.51
C SER A 68 6.50 5.97 -4.09
N ASN A 69 5.56 6.88 -4.38
CA ASN A 69 4.32 6.58 -5.11
C ASN A 69 4.56 6.39 -6.63
N GLY A 70 5.82 6.35 -7.07
CA GLY A 70 6.18 6.26 -8.49
C GLY A 70 5.54 7.39 -9.28
N ILE A 71 4.71 7.04 -10.26
CA ILE A 71 3.86 8.02 -10.94
C ILE A 71 2.52 8.06 -10.23
N GLU A 72 2.16 9.21 -9.66
CA GLU A 72 0.89 9.44 -9.00
C GLU A 72 0.00 10.33 -9.87
N ILE A 73 -1.24 9.90 -10.06
CA ILE A 73 -2.29 10.71 -10.68
C ILE A 73 -3.23 11.20 -9.58
N MET A 74 -3.44 12.51 -9.51
CA MET A 74 -4.48 13.12 -8.70
C MET A 74 -5.54 13.71 -9.62
N LEU A 75 -6.71 13.09 -9.64
CA LEU A 75 -7.88 13.56 -10.36
C LEU A 75 -8.67 14.50 -9.45
N GLU A 76 -9.05 15.65 -10.02
CA GLU A 76 -9.79 16.69 -9.35
C GLU A 76 -11.17 16.85 -9.98
N PHE A 77 -12.18 16.89 -9.11
CA PHE A 77 -13.58 16.99 -9.49
C PHE A 77 -14.23 18.21 -8.83
N PHE A 78 -15.20 18.79 -9.52
CA PHE A 78 -16.02 19.89 -9.02
C PHE A 78 -17.51 19.60 -9.18
N ALA A 79 -18.34 20.35 -8.47
CA ALA A 79 -19.80 20.24 -8.56
C ALA A 79 -20.39 20.76 -9.89
N TYR A 80 -19.58 21.44 -10.69
CA TYR A 80 -19.96 22.04 -11.96
C TYR A 80 -19.15 21.41 -13.09
N GLU A 81 -19.80 21.20 -14.23
CA GLU A 81 -19.19 20.56 -15.40
C GLU A 81 -18.11 21.45 -16.04
N GLN A 82 -18.40 22.74 -16.23
CA GLN A 82 -17.55 23.67 -16.95
C GLN A 82 -17.03 24.82 -16.06
N PRO A 83 -15.79 25.30 -16.29
CA PRO A 83 -15.27 26.49 -15.62
C PRO A 83 -16.08 27.75 -15.99
N PRO A 84 -15.98 28.84 -15.22
CA PRO A 84 -15.16 29.01 -14.02
C PRO A 84 -15.76 28.31 -12.79
N TYR A 85 -14.93 27.53 -12.09
CA TYR A 85 -15.32 26.85 -10.86
C TYR A 85 -15.36 27.79 -9.65
N TRP A 86 -14.61 28.89 -9.72
CA TRP A 86 -14.43 29.86 -8.63
C TRP A 86 -15.09 31.18 -9.01
N THR A 87 -16.36 31.32 -8.67
CA THR A 87 -17.12 32.58 -8.77
C THR A 87 -17.81 32.84 -7.44
N LYS A 88 -18.08 34.11 -7.10
CA LYS A 88 -18.80 34.48 -5.87
C LYS A 88 -20.12 33.73 -5.68
N ALA A 89 -20.81 33.42 -6.78
CA ALA A 89 -22.07 32.66 -6.77
C ALA A 89 -21.87 31.15 -6.54
N ARG A 90 -20.74 30.58 -6.96
CA ARG A 90 -20.46 29.13 -6.91
C ARG A 90 -19.64 28.72 -5.69
N GLU A 91 -18.89 29.63 -5.08
CA GLU A 91 -17.91 29.34 -4.02
C GLU A 91 -18.50 28.53 -2.85
N LYS A 92 -19.71 28.89 -2.39
CA LYS A 92 -20.39 28.17 -1.28
C LYS A 92 -20.85 26.76 -1.66
N LYS A 93 -21.16 26.50 -2.95
CA LYS A 93 -21.73 25.23 -3.43
C LYS A 93 -20.74 24.35 -4.19
N ASN A 94 -19.55 24.86 -4.50
CA ASN A 94 -18.55 24.15 -5.28
C ASN A 94 -17.85 23.06 -4.45
N ALA A 95 -18.52 21.92 -4.26
CA ALA A 95 -17.89 20.76 -3.65
C ALA A 95 -16.77 20.23 -4.53
N ARG A 96 -15.59 20.14 -3.93
CA ARG A 96 -14.38 19.60 -4.54
C ARG A 96 -14.14 18.18 -4.04
N SER A 97 -13.86 17.25 -4.94
CA SER A 97 -13.35 15.92 -4.62
C SER A 97 -11.98 15.71 -5.27
N ARG A 98 -11.13 14.93 -4.59
CA ARG A 98 -9.83 14.54 -5.12
C ARG A 98 -9.70 13.02 -4.99
N LEU A 99 -9.39 12.38 -6.10
CA LEU A 99 -9.07 10.96 -6.15
C LEU A 99 -7.59 10.82 -6.47
N THR A 100 -6.85 10.14 -5.59
CA THR A 100 -5.41 9.95 -5.76
C THR A 100 -5.14 8.49 -6.08
N VAL A 101 -4.47 8.23 -7.20
CA VAL A 101 -4.05 6.91 -7.65
C VAL A 101 -2.52 6.85 -7.60
N PRO A 102 -1.92 6.01 -6.72
CA PRO A 102 -0.49 5.78 -6.67
C PRO A 102 -0.05 4.74 -7.72
N ASN A 103 1.25 4.68 -8.03
CA ASN A 103 1.86 3.68 -8.91
C ASN A 103 1.10 3.47 -10.23
N CYS A 104 0.77 4.57 -10.92
CA CYS A 104 0.02 4.52 -12.16
C CYS A 104 0.84 3.88 -13.30
N GLN A 105 0.18 3.05 -14.10
CA GLN A 105 0.73 2.48 -15.33
C GLN A 105 0.92 3.59 -16.37
N ILE A 106 2.15 3.74 -16.89
CA ILE A 106 2.49 4.77 -17.89
C ILE A 106 1.57 4.70 -19.11
N SER A 107 1.28 3.50 -19.60
CA SER A 107 0.43 3.27 -20.78
C SER A 107 -1.03 3.69 -20.57
N LYS A 108 -1.48 3.84 -19.32
CA LYS A 108 -2.84 4.22 -18.93
C LYS A 108 -3.01 5.71 -18.67
N ILE A 109 -1.92 6.48 -18.75
CA ILE A 109 -1.93 7.94 -18.55
C ILE A 109 -2.26 8.62 -19.89
N ASP A 110 -3.47 8.40 -20.38
CA ASP A 110 -3.99 9.04 -21.59
C ASP A 110 -5.20 9.93 -21.27
N TRP A 111 -5.34 11.02 -22.02
CA TRP A 111 -6.47 11.94 -21.87
C TRP A 111 -7.81 11.25 -22.11
N SER A 112 -7.90 10.51 -23.22
CA SER A 112 -9.16 9.95 -23.70
C SER A 112 -9.57 8.81 -22.78
N GLU A 113 -8.62 7.97 -22.37
CA GLU A 113 -8.88 6.87 -21.42
C GLU A 113 -9.34 7.39 -20.04
N ILE A 114 -8.68 8.41 -19.49
CA ILE A 114 -9.07 8.98 -18.19
C ILE A 114 -10.42 9.71 -18.30
N LYS A 115 -10.64 10.45 -19.39
CA LYS A 115 -11.94 11.10 -19.64
C LYS A 115 -13.04 10.07 -19.80
N GLN A 116 -12.80 8.95 -20.48
CA GLN A 116 -13.77 7.86 -20.63
C GLN A 116 -14.09 7.19 -19.28
N LEU A 117 -13.08 6.94 -18.44
CA LEU A 117 -13.27 6.28 -17.15
C LEU A 117 -14.03 7.16 -16.14
N PHE A 118 -13.77 8.47 -16.14
CA PHE A 118 -14.22 9.35 -15.05
C PHE A 118 -15.12 10.51 -15.47
N GLY A 119 -15.31 10.77 -16.77
CA GLY A 119 -16.00 11.98 -17.21
C GLY A 119 -16.42 11.94 -18.67
N ASN A 120 -17.06 10.85 -19.12
CA ASN A 120 -17.59 10.69 -20.47
C ASN A 120 -18.73 11.71 -20.74
N ASN A 121 -18.37 12.99 -20.84
CA ASN A 121 -19.22 14.19 -20.90
C ASN A 121 -20.42 14.17 -19.94
N THR A 122 -20.24 13.52 -18.78
CA THR A 122 -21.30 13.27 -17.81
C THR A 122 -20.72 13.22 -16.40
N LYS A 123 -21.61 13.23 -15.41
CA LYS A 123 -21.32 13.07 -13.99
C LYS A 123 -20.45 11.83 -13.74
N SER A 124 -19.36 12.00 -13.00
CA SER A 124 -18.46 10.91 -12.60
C SER A 124 -19.07 10.04 -11.51
N HIS A 125 -19.50 10.70 -10.43
CA HIS A 125 -20.08 10.11 -9.24
C HIS A 125 -20.78 11.19 -8.40
N ASP A 126 -21.53 10.77 -7.40
CA ASP A 126 -22.08 11.66 -6.38
C ASP A 126 -21.21 11.62 -5.12
N LYS A 127 -20.82 12.79 -4.64
CA LYS A 127 -20.16 12.95 -3.35
C LYS A 127 -21.22 13.00 -2.25
N GLY A 128 -21.10 12.10 -1.28
CA GLY A 128 -21.88 12.09 -0.04
C GLY A 128 -20.98 11.99 1.18
N ASP A 129 -21.54 11.53 2.29
CA ASP A 129 -20.87 11.45 3.60
C ASP A 129 -20.17 10.12 3.88
N SER A 130 -20.31 9.15 2.98
CA SER A 130 -19.63 7.87 3.10
C SER A 130 -18.25 7.91 2.45
N ILE A 131 -17.32 7.17 3.02
CA ILE A 131 -15.99 6.94 2.47
C ILE A 131 -15.90 5.47 2.08
N ILE A 132 -15.38 5.22 0.88
CA ILE A 132 -14.89 3.89 0.52
C ILE A 132 -13.36 3.90 0.51
N GLU A 133 -12.78 2.84 1.08
CA GLU A 133 -11.34 2.60 1.11
C GLU A 133 -11.04 1.20 0.57
N ALA A 134 -9.94 1.08 -0.17
CA ALA A 134 -9.44 -0.19 -0.66
C ALA A 134 -7.92 -0.22 -0.64
N ASP A 135 -7.36 -1.33 -0.16
CA ASP A 135 -5.93 -1.53 -0.13
C ASP A 135 -5.46 -2.09 -1.47
N LEU A 136 -4.24 -1.71 -1.86
CA LEU A 136 -3.54 -2.20 -3.04
C LEU A 136 -2.46 -3.18 -2.61
N SER A 137 -2.09 -4.08 -3.53
CA SER A 137 -1.09 -5.13 -3.29
C SER A 137 0.31 -4.61 -2.93
N ASN A 138 0.57 -3.32 -3.13
CA ASN A 138 1.81 -2.62 -2.78
C ASN A 138 1.74 -1.91 -1.41
N GLY A 139 0.70 -2.15 -0.61
CA GLY A 139 0.49 -1.52 0.69
C GLY A 139 0.01 -0.07 0.64
N LYS A 140 -0.37 0.45 -0.54
CA LYS A 140 -1.00 1.76 -0.68
C LYS A 140 -2.52 1.63 -0.59
N MET A 141 -3.21 2.73 -0.32
CA MET A 141 -4.66 2.75 -0.16
C MET A 141 -5.30 3.73 -1.15
N LEU A 142 -6.41 3.30 -1.75
CA LEU A 142 -7.31 4.15 -2.52
C LEU A 142 -8.45 4.61 -1.63
N LYS A 143 -8.89 5.86 -1.79
CA LYS A 143 -9.95 6.46 -0.99
C LYS A 143 -10.82 7.37 -1.86
N ALA A 144 -12.13 7.24 -1.71
CA ALA A 144 -13.11 8.09 -2.38
C ALA A 144 -14.27 8.43 -1.44
N TRP A 145 -14.76 9.66 -1.54
CA TRP A 145 -16.01 10.09 -0.90
C TRP A 145 -17.16 9.84 -1.86
N VAL A 146 -18.20 9.16 -1.39
CA VAL A 146 -19.31 8.70 -2.23
C VAL A 146 -20.64 8.76 -1.49
N HIS A 147 -21.73 8.88 -2.25
CA HIS A 147 -23.08 8.76 -1.71
C HIS A 147 -23.50 7.31 -1.50
N THR A 148 -23.20 6.43 -2.46
CA THR A 148 -23.61 5.01 -2.39
C THR A 148 -22.41 4.07 -2.38
N LYS A 149 -22.59 2.90 -1.74
CA LYS A 149 -21.58 1.84 -1.72
C LYS A 149 -21.26 1.32 -3.14
N GLN A 150 -22.26 1.28 -4.02
CA GLN A 150 -22.09 0.80 -5.40
C GLN A 150 -21.26 1.77 -6.25
N ASP A 151 -21.50 3.08 -6.12
CA ASP A 151 -20.67 4.11 -6.77
C ASP A 151 -19.24 4.03 -6.24
N GLY A 152 -19.08 3.87 -4.92
CA GLY A 152 -17.79 3.66 -4.28
C GLY A 152 -17.00 2.52 -4.90
N LYS A 153 -17.61 1.34 -5.04
CA LYS A 153 -16.96 0.18 -5.67
C LYS A 153 -16.50 0.48 -7.09
N THR A 154 -17.41 1.06 -7.88
CA THR A 154 -17.16 1.39 -9.28
C THR A 154 -16.00 2.37 -9.43
N ILE A 155 -15.93 3.40 -8.59
CA ILE A 155 -14.84 4.38 -8.60
C ILE A 155 -13.52 3.74 -8.21
N ILE A 156 -13.51 2.93 -7.13
CA ILE A 156 -12.29 2.25 -6.67
C ILE A 156 -11.76 1.29 -7.75
N GLU A 157 -12.65 0.57 -8.45
CA GLU A 157 -12.27 -0.30 -9.57
C GLU A 157 -11.70 0.49 -10.75
N ARG A 158 -12.30 1.64 -11.10
CA ARG A 158 -11.76 2.57 -12.11
C ARG A 158 -10.43 3.19 -11.69
N MET A 159 -10.24 3.49 -10.42
CA MET A 159 -8.97 4.00 -9.90
C MET A 159 -7.89 2.90 -9.96
N ALA A 160 -8.26 1.68 -9.61
CA ALA A 160 -7.34 0.55 -9.65
C ALA A 160 -6.92 0.15 -11.07
N SER A 161 -7.79 0.31 -12.08
CA SER A 161 -7.44 0.02 -13.47
C SER A 161 -6.31 0.91 -14.02
N LEU A 162 -6.08 2.07 -13.40
CA LEU A 162 -4.97 2.98 -13.71
C LEU A 162 -3.67 2.59 -12.98
N SER A 163 -3.74 1.80 -11.90
CA SER A 163 -2.60 1.43 -11.05
C SER A 163 -1.95 0.12 -11.53
N GLU A 164 -0.63 -0.01 -11.36
CA GLU A 164 0.10 -1.27 -11.55
C GLU A 164 -0.24 -2.30 -10.47
N ALA A 165 -0.55 -1.82 -9.26
CA ALA A 165 -0.90 -2.68 -8.13
C ALA A 165 -2.36 -3.15 -8.19
N LYS A 166 -2.59 -4.39 -7.77
CA LYS A 166 -3.91 -5.04 -7.77
C LYS A 166 -4.71 -4.66 -6.53
N LEU A 167 -6.04 -4.65 -6.63
CA LEU A 167 -6.93 -4.46 -5.47
C LEU A 167 -6.87 -5.66 -4.53
N VAL A 168 -6.73 -5.37 -3.24
CA VAL A 168 -6.90 -6.32 -2.15
C VAL A 168 -8.33 -6.18 -1.60
N ARG A 169 -9.04 -7.30 -1.48
CA ARG A 169 -10.40 -7.35 -0.94
C ARG A 169 -10.35 -7.78 0.54
N PRO A 170 -11.34 -7.40 1.37
CA PRO A 170 -12.58 -6.67 1.06
C PRO A 170 -12.42 -5.14 1.01
N PHE A 171 -13.37 -4.45 0.36
CA PHE A 171 -13.46 -2.99 0.43
C PHE A 171 -14.04 -2.55 1.77
N ARG A 172 -13.47 -1.50 2.35
CA ARG A 172 -13.96 -0.87 3.59
C ARG A 172 -14.92 0.25 3.23
N PHE A 173 -16.15 0.17 3.71
CA PHE A 173 -17.16 1.21 3.55
C PHE A 173 -17.47 1.80 4.91
N ILE A 174 -17.21 3.09 5.08
CA ILE A 174 -17.33 3.80 6.34
C ILE A 174 -18.38 4.88 6.13
N GLU A 175 -19.57 4.66 6.69
CA GLU A 175 -20.56 5.72 6.85
C GLU A 175 -20.09 6.61 8.00
N LYS A 176 -20.00 7.91 7.75
CA LYS A 176 -19.78 8.84 8.85
C LYS A 176 -21.13 9.09 9.52
N GLU A 177 -21.33 8.47 10.68
CA GLU A 177 -22.35 8.93 11.61
C GLU A 177 -21.92 10.32 12.12
N GLU A 178 -22.71 11.33 11.83
CA GLU A 178 -22.49 12.67 12.35
C GLU A 178 -22.89 12.68 13.84
N TYR A 179 -21.91 12.69 14.73
CA TYR A 179 -22.13 13.08 16.11
C TYR A 179 -21.39 14.40 16.36
N ASP A 180 -22.10 15.51 16.18
CA ASP A 180 -21.74 16.80 16.77
C ASP A 180 -22.65 17.04 17.98
N PRO A 181 -22.10 17.19 19.21
CA PRO A 181 -22.87 17.55 20.40
C PRO A 181 -23.61 18.90 20.30
N ASN A 182 -23.30 19.75 19.29
CA ASN A 182 -23.77 21.13 19.22
C ASN A 182 -24.85 21.42 18.16
N GLY A 183 -25.44 20.40 17.52
CA GLY A 183 -26.79 20.53 16.95
C GLY A 183 -26.97 21.14 15.55
N GLU A 184 -25.95 21.16 14.68
CA GLU A 184 -26.16 21.36 13.24
C GLU A 184 -25.86 20.06 12.49
N LEU A 185 -26.80 19.14 12.53
CA LEU A 185 -26.87 17.97 11.64
C LEU A 185 -27.33 18.46 10.27
N ASP A 186 -26.41 19.02 9.49
CA ASP A 186 -26.66 19.33 8.09
C ASP A 186 -26.05 18.18 7.26
N PRO A 187 -26.82 17.13 6.93
CA PRO A 187 -26.31 16.06 6.07
C PRO A 187 -25.76 16.72 4.82
N LYS A 188 -24.51 16.42 4.43
CA LYS A 188 -23.94 17.13 3.29
C LYS A 188 -24.78 16.80 2.08
N GLU A 189 -25.40 17.84 1.55
CA GLU A 189 -26.13 17.81 0.29
C GLU A 189 -25.33 16.97 -0.71
N VAL A 190 -25.96 15.92 -1.21
CA VAL A 190 -25.35 15.03 -2.20
C VAL A 190 -25.04 15.87 -3.42
N ARG A 191 -23.76 15.93 -3.79
CA ARG A 191 -23.30 16.80 -4.88
C ARG A 191 -22.73 15.99 -6.02
N PRO A 192 -23.18 16.21 -7.26
CA PRO A 192 -22.57 15.58 -8.42
C PRO A 192 -21.11 16.00 -8.53
N GLN A 193 -20.25 15.15 -9.07
CA GLN A 193 -18.83 15.42 -9.28
C GLN A 193 -18.49 15.22 -10.76
N TYR A 194 -17.93 16.26 -11.38
CA TYR A 194 -17.49 16.27 -12.76
C TYR A 194 -15.97 16.38 -12.83
N LEU A 195 -15.34 15.58 -13.70
CA LEU A 195 -13.89 15.59 -13.88
C LEU A 195 -13.44 16.92 -14.47
N ALA A 196 -12.52 17.61 -13.80
CA ALA A 196 -12.02 18.89 -14.26
C ALA A 196 -10.54 18.83 -14.63
N HIS A 197 -9.70 18.35 -13.71
CA HIS A 197 -8.25 18.32 -13.90
C HIS A 197 -7.64 16.99 -13.51
N MET A 198 -6.55 16.65 -14.18
CA MET A 198 -5.57 15.67 -13.71
C MET A 198 -4.28 16.39 -13.36
N HIS A 199 -3.73 16.04 -12.21
CA HIS A 199 -2.36 16.35 -11.84
C HIS A 199 -1.52 15.09 -11.90
N ILE A 200 -0.53 15.07 -12.79
CA ILE A 200 0.46 14.00 -12.86
C ILE A 200 1.64 14.41 -12.00
N LYS A 201 2.10 13.52 -11.13
CA LYS A 201 3.27 13.72 -10.28
C LYS A 201 4.22 12.55 -10.48
N ASN A 202 5.40 12.84 -11.00
CA ASN A 202 6.44 11.83 -11.12
C ASN A 202 7.36 11.93 -9.90
N TRP A 203 7.25 10.96 -9.00
CA TRP A 203 8.10 10.83 -7.83
C TRP A 203 9.35 10.05 -8.23
N ASN A 204 10.53 10.61 -7.98
CA ASN A 204 11.78 9.89 -8.20
C ASN A 204 11.80 8.63 -7.33
N ARG A 205 12.16 7.49 -7.94
CA ARG A 205 12.26 6.17 -7.29
C ARG A 205 13.55 6.03 -6.46
N LYS A 206 14.06 7.12 -5.89
CA LYS A 206 15.28 7.04 -5.07
C LYS A 206 14.97 6.30 -3.78
N THR A 207 15.86 5.39 -3.40
CA THR A 207 15.71 4.67 -2.12
C THR A 207 15.96 5.62 -0.94
N LYS A 208 15.51 5.23 0.26
CA LYS A 208 15.74 5.99 1.51
C LYS A 208 17.24 6.29 1.71
N TYR A 209 18.11 5.34 1.34
CA TYR A 209 19.56 5.45 1.45
C TYR A 209 20.18 6.44 0.44
N GLU A 210 19.70 6.46 -0.80
CA GLU A 210 20.16 7.42 -1.81
C GLU A 210 19.77 8.86 -1.46
N THR A 211 18.63 9.04 -0.79
CA THR A 211 18.13 10.35 -0.36
C THR A 211 18.94 10.90 0.82
N ALA A 212 19.38 10.03 1.73
CA ALA A 212 20.23 10.41 2.87
C ALA A 212 21.61 10.94 2.43
N ASN A 213 22.18 10.39 1.35
CA ASN A 213 23.52 10.76 0.88
C ASN A 213 23.58 12.06 0.05
N THR A 214 22.47 12.53 -0.51
CA THR A 214 22.52 13.64 -1.47
C THR A 214 22.12 15.00 -0.93
N GLY A 215 21.42 15.11 0.21
CA GLY A 215 21.01 16.39 0.83
C GLY A 215 20.12 17.31 -0.04
N THR A 216 19.97 17.01 -1.33
CA THR A 216 19.20 17.77 -2.30
C THR A 216 17.73 17.41 -2.21
N LYS A 217 16.88 18.41 -1.98
CA LYS A 217 15.43 18.30 -2.08
C LYS A 217 15.05 17.65 -3.42
N GLN A 218 14.28 16.58 -3.37
CA GLN A 218 13.82 15.87 -4.56
C GLN A 218 13.03 16.82 -5.46
N LYS A 219 13.51 17.05 -6.69
CA LYS A 219 12.77 17.81 -7.71
C LYS A 219 11.61 16.95 -8.22
N ARG A 220 10.39 17.31 -7.82
CA ARG A 220 9.15 16.70 -8.33
C ARG A 220 8.78 17.35 -9.66
N LYS A 221 8.68 16.55 -10.72
CA LYS A 221 8.02 17.00 -11.96
C LYS A 221 6.51 16.85 -11.80
N SER A 222 5.77 17.89 -12.16
CA SER A 222 4.31 17.81 -12.20
C SER A 222 3.73 18.62 -13.33
N ALA A 223 2.67 18.11 -13.94
CA ALA A 223 1.81 18.91 -14.81
C ALA A 223 0.37 18.79 -14.38
N ARG A 224 -0.37 19.83 -14.76
CA ARG A 224 -1.82 19.84 -14.80
C ARG A 224 -2.28 19.69 -16.24
N VAL A 225 -3.33 18.89 -16.39
CA VAL A 225 -4.06 18.62 -17.62
C VAL A 225 -5.52 18.91 -17.36
N GLU A 226 -6.16 19.64 -18.27
CA GLU A 226 -7.58 19.98 -18.21
C GLU A 226 -8.45 19.02 -19.04
N PHE A 227 -9.65 18.72 -18.53
CA PHE A 227 -10.63 17.84 -19.19
C PHE A 227 -11.91 18.54 -19.64
N TYR A 228 -12.06 19.84 -19.38
CA TYR A 228 -13.23 20.61 -19.80
C TYR A 228 -13.27 20.86 -21.33
N TYR A 229 -12.18 20.62 -22.04
CA TYR A 229 -12.14 20.65 -23.51
C TYR A 229 -12.92 19.48 -24.11
N GLU A 230 -13.64 19.73 -25.21
CA GLU A 230 -14.38 18.69 -25.93
C GLU A 230 -13.41 17.67 -26.57
N THR A 231 -12.35 18.17 -27.18
CA THR A 231 -11.31 17.39 -27.87
C THR A 231 -9.99 17.43 -27.11
N LYS A 232 -9.20 16.36 -27.24
CA LYS A 232 -7.86 16.27 -26.67
C LYS A 232 -6.97 17.42 -27.18
N PRO A 233 -6.36 18.22 -26.29
CA PRO A 233 -5.44 19.27 -26.71
C PRO A 233 -4.17 18.68 -27.34
N SER A 234 -3.69 19.26 -28.45
CA SER A 234 -2.53 18.75 -29.19
C SER A 234 -1.22 18.73 -28.38
N TRP A 235 -1.06 19.70 -27.48
CA TRP A 235 0.13 19.83 -26.62
C TRP A 235 0.19 18.78 -25.49
N MET A 236 -0.91 18.06 -25.24
CA MET A 236 -1.01 17.22 -24.07
C MET A 236 -0.05 16.03 -24.11
N ASP A 237 0.04 15.35 -25.25
CA ASP A 237 0.86 14.14 -25.37
C ASP A 237 2.33 14.44 -25.17
N ASP A 238 2.80 15.56 -25.73
CA ASP A 238 4.19 16.00 -25.56
C ASP A 238 4.48 16.35 -24.09
N LYS A 239 3.55 17.02 -23.41
CA LYS A 239 3.68 17.37 -21.99
C LYS A 239 3.70 16.14 -21.09
N VAL A 240 2.80 15.18 -21.33
CA VAL A 240 2.79 13.90 -20.59
C VAL A 240 4.09 13.14 -20.85
N ARG A 241 4.51 13.04 -22.11
CA ARG A 241 5.77 12.38 -22.49
C ARG A 241 6.98 13.02 -21.82
N GLU A 242 7.06 14.35 -21.76
CA GLU A 242 8.16 15.07 -21.12
C GLU A 242 8.25 14.80 -19.60
N LEU A 243 7.09 14.74 -18.92
CA LEU A 243 7.03 14.42 -17.49
C LEU A 243 7.47 12.99 -17.18
N LEU A 244 7.17 12.06 -18.08
CA LEU A 244 7.42 10.64 -17.93
C LEU A 244 8.81 10.21 -18.42
N LYS A 245 9.53 11.07 -19.15
CA LYS A 245 10.96 10.88 -19.43
C LYS A 245 11.72 10.73 -18.11
N GLN A 246 12.27 9.54 -17.89
CA GLN A 246 13.10 9.21 -16.75
C GLN A 246 14.28 10.21 -16.70
N THR A 247 14.59 10.67 -15.49
CA THR A 247 15.76 11.52 -15.21
C THR A 247 16.76 10.70 -14.43
#